data_AF-A0AA43HSU7-F1
#
_entry.id   AF-A0AA43HSU7-F1
#
_cell.length_a   1.000
_cell.length_b   1.000
_cell.length_c   1.000
_cell.angle_alpha   90.00
_cell.angle_beta   90.00
_cell.angle_gamma   90.00
#
_symmetry.space_group_name_H-M   'P 1'
#
loop_
_entity.id
_entity.type
_entity.pdbx_description
1 polymer ?
#
loop_
_entity_poly.entity_id
_entity_poly.type
_entity_poly.pdbx_seq_one_letter_code
_entity_poly.pdbx_strand_id
1 'polypeptide(L)'
;MRGRVIAWALLLGWPLSTLAATAECSQGLLQRLGWRFETAAISAPQVQGGPVCTRASLAEAQAAGDLRVRWPGTLAAADRQALLQQLLDDPATVCAYAFELGAAVQRATQALQDNESFRFTGVQLGWIGFGARGAPAQGWQRVRSFGRGYVPAASNSRALDAFYTGHVRAECGVGRQVAQLATQRELYGDAAFDAEFAPAELSIGTFLGLHDTDSILLGAQAGQFMADGKAVRTSAMGRQAFVGLPGFIEHVFDKGTLDDLSNQAENFVVVEVGEGAAQALAEHGGLAWYDQRNRALWQLAQGIPRVGQRYFERLLYERDPALRAQLAPRYRDVVQQMDQLLDDPFYQQFVIYAHPRGIRPVGYHIIRLLDRNPRTPFSIDLALHNLHTTLYRRWREAQLRHCAATGRPGSLTLDPN
;
A
#
# COMPACT_ATOMS: atom_id res chain seq x y z
N MET A 1 36.63 -20.53 67.50
CA MET A 1 37.46 -20.18 66.32
C MET A 1 36.60 -20.38 65.08
N ARG A 2 36.18 -19.29 64.42
CA ARG A 2 36.54 -18.94 63.02
C ARG A 2 36.37 -20.16 62.09
N GLY A 3 35.30 -20.34 61.33
CA GLY A 3 34.57 -19.38 60.49
C GLY A 3 35.03 -19.55 59.05
N ARG A 4 34.11 -19.89 58.13
CA ARG A 4 33.99 -19.35 56.76
C ARG A 4 32.90 -20.07 55.98
N VAL A 5 31.74 -19.42 55.96
CA VAL A 5 30.75 -19.47 54.89
C VAL A 5 31.46 -19.01 53.61
N ILE A 6 31.50 -19.84 52.57
CA ILE A 6 31.88 -19.40 51.22
C ILE A 6 30.60 -18.87 50.58
N ALA A 7 30.47 -17.55 50.65
CA ALA A 7 29.43 -16.78 50.00
C ALA A 7 29.69 -16.72 48.49
N TRP A 8 28.57 -16.77 47.77
CA TRP A 8 28.43 -16.64 46.34
C TRP A 8 29.01 -15.32 45.81
N ALA A 9 29.69 -15.38 44.67
CA ALA A 9 29.94 -14.23 43.81
C ALA A 9 29.79 -14.65 42.33
N LEU A 10 28.57 -15.02 41.94
CA LEU A 10 28.15 -14.93 40.55
C LEU A 10 27.87 -13.45 40.26
N LEU A 11 28.90 -12.76 39.77
CA LEU A 11 28.75 -11.43 39.20
C LEU A 11 27.86 -11.54 37.95
N LEU A 12 26.58 -11.20 38.14
CA LEU A 12 25.67 -10.79 37.09
C LEU A 12 26.24 -9.53 36.43
N GLY A 13 27.08 -9.72 35.42
CA GLY A 13 27.33 -8.70 34.40
C GLY A 13 26.06 -8.55 33.57
N TRP A 14 25.11 -7.73 34.03
CA TRP A 14 24.01 -7.26 33.21
C TRP A 14 24.51 -6.20 32.20
N PRO A 15 23.92 -6.12 31.01
CA PRO A 15 24.68 -5.91 29.79
C PRO A 15 24.67 -4.44 29.37
N LEU A 16 25.78 -3.75 29.55
CA LEU A 16 26.02 -2.48 28.85
C LEU A 16 26.10 -2.69 27.31
N SER A 17 26.40 -3.91 26.87
CA SER A 17 26.52 -4.30 25.47
C SER A 17 25.17 -4.30 24.72
N THR A 18 24.05 -4.56 25.39
CA THR A 18 22.73 -4.60 24.70
C THR A 18 22.22 -3.19 24.40
N LEU A 19 22.41 -2.24 25.32
CA LEU A 19 21.97 -0.85 25.12
C LEU A 19 22.73 -0.19 23.96
N ALA A 20 24.05 -0.38 23.89
CA ALA A 20 24.86 0.15 22.79
C ALA A 20 24.45 -0.44 21.43
N ALA A 21 24.28 -1.77 21.35
CA ALA A 21 23.83 -2.44 20.13
C ALA A 21 22.41 -1.98 19.71
N THR A 22 21.50 -1.76 20.66
CA THR A 22 20.15 -1.26 20.34
C THR A 22 20.15 0.18 19.81
N ALA A 23 21.06 1.04 20.31
CA ALA A 23 21.22 2.40 19.83
C ALA A 23 21.81 2.44 18.43
N GLU A 24 22.83 1.63 18.16
CA GLU A 24 23.45 1.51 16.85
C GLU A 24 22.46 0.99 15.81
N CYS A 25 21.65 -0.03 16.15
CA CYS A 25 20.62 -0.54 15.25
C CYS A 25 19.51 0.47 14.96
N SER A 26 19.06 1.20 15.98
CA SER A 26 18.01 2.22 15.82
C SER A 26 18.50 3.38 14.96
N GLN A 27 19.71 3.89 15.23
CA GLN A 27 20.31 4.94 14.43
C GLN A 27 20.57 4.47 12.99
N GLY A 28 21.09 3.26 12.79
CA GLY A 28 21.35 2.72 11.46
C GLY A 28 20.09 2.57 10.62
N LEU A 29 18.98 2.12 11.22
CA LEU A 29 17.68 2.09 10.55
C LEU A 29 17.20 3.50 10.17
N LEU A 30 17.27 4.46 11.09
CA LEU A 30 16.89 5.85 10.83
C LEU A 30 17.76 6.46 9.72
N GLN A 31 19.06 6.19 9.70
CA GLN A 31 19.97 6.65 8.65
C GLN A 31 19.61 6.08 7.27
N ARG A 32 19.19 4.82 7.19
CA ARG A 32 18.70 4.22 5.94
C ARG A 32 17.41 4.89 5.46
N LEU A 33 16.54 5.24 6.40
CA LEU A 33 15.35 6.05 6.16
C LEU A 33 15.68 7.55 5.92
N GLY A 34 16.96 7.89 5.72
CA GLY A 34 17.37 9.23 5.31
C GLY A 34 17.68 10.19 6.46
N TRP A 35 17.56 9.79 7.72
CA TRP A 35 17.96 10.66 8.83
C TRP A 35 19.46 10.92 8.87
N ARG A 36 19.83 12.18 9.02
CA ARG A 36 21.22 12.62 9.22
C ARG A 36 21.42 13.04 10.66
N PHE A 37 22.48 12.53 11.28
CA PHE A 37 22.82 12.81 12.67
C PHE A 37 24.14 13.57 12.72
N GLU A 38 24.13 14.73 13.36
CA GLU A 38 25.29 15.61 13.45
C GLU A 38 25.55 16.00 14.90
N THR A 39 26.82 15.94 15.30
CA THR A 39 27.25 16.53 16.56
C THR A 39 27.47 18.03 16.38
N ALA A 40 26.89 18.84 17.27
CA ALA A 40 27.00 20.30 17.23
C ALA A 40 27.24 20.89 18.63
N ALA A 41 27.82 22.09 18.67
CA ALA A 41 27.98 22.87 19.90
C ALA A 41 26.65 23.52 20.31
N ILE A 42 25.70 22.70 20.76
CA ILE A 42 24.36 23.08 21.21
C ILE A 42 24.09 22.48 22.60
N SER A 43 23.14 23.03 23.35
CA SER A 43 22.83 22.57 24.71
C SER A 43 21.84 21.41 24.78
N ALA A 44 21.03 21.22 23.74
CA ALA A 44 20.00 20.17 23.67
C ALA A 44 19.83 19.66 22.23
N PRO A 45 19.34 18.42 22.04
CA PRO A 45 19.05 17.90 20.70
C PRO A 45 18.03 18.76 19.93
N GLN A 46 18.27 18.93 18.64
CA GLN A 46 17.38 19.60 17.69
C GLN A 46 16.98 18.58 16.63
N VAL A 47 15.67 18.39 16.43
CA VAL A 47 15.10 17.48 15.44
C VAL A 47 14.37 18.30 14.38
N GLN A 48 14.69 18.03 13.12
CA GLN A 48 14.05 18.61 11.96
C GLN A 48 13.53 17.46 11.09
N GLY A 49 12.30 17.00 11.37
CA GLY A 49 11.65 15.93 10.62
C GLY A 49 11.24 16.37 9.21
N GLY A 50 10.51 17.49 9.10
CA GLY A 50 10.07 18.08 7.83
C GLY A 50 8.89 17.35 7.16
N PRO A 51 8.30 17.90 6.09
CA PRO A 51 7.13 17.35 5.40
C PRO A 51 7.52 16.26 4.39
N VAL A 52 8.16 15.19 4.85
CA VAL A 52 8.79 14.16 4.02
C VAL A 52 7.83 13.54 2.99
N CYS A 53 6.56 13.34 3.33
CA CYS A 53 5.57 12.75 2.42
C CYS A 53 5.25 13.60 1.18
N THR A 54 5.66 14.88 1.14
CA THR A 54 5.47 15.76 -0.03
C THR A 54 6.61 15.63 -1.05
N ARG A 55 7.76 15.09 -0.63
CA ARG A 55 8.99 14.99 -1.44
C ARG A 55 8.91 13.83 -2.44
N ALA A 56 9.73 13.86 -3.49
CA ALA A 56 9.79 12.78 -4.50
C ALA A 56 10.67 11.62 -4.05
N SER A 57 11.61 11.92 -3.16
CA SER A 57 12.59 10.96 -2.67
C SER A 57 13.16 11.40 -1.34
N LEU A 58 13.81 10.45 -0.64
CA LEU A 58 14.61 10.75 0.55
C LEU A 58 15.74 11.75 0.26
N ALA A 59 16.35 11.68 -0.94
CA ALA A 59 17.41 12.62 -1.34
C ALA A 59 16.89 14.05 -1.44
N GLU A 60 15.69 14.25 -2.01
CA GLU A 60 15.04 15.56 -2.06
C GLU A 60 14.65 16.06 -0.66
N ALA A 61 14.13 15.17 0.20
CA ALA A 61 13.84 15.51 1.59
C ALA A 61 15.10 16.03 2.31
N GLN A 62 16.22 15.31 2.18
CA GLN A 62 17.50 15.74 2.75
C GLN A 62 18.01 17.05 2.16
N ALA A 63 17.87 17.26 0.85
CA ALA A 63 18.25 18.51 0.19
C ALA A 63 17.43 19.70 0.69
N ALA A 64 16.15 19.48 1.02
CA ALA A 64 15.28 20.47 1.62
C ALA A 64 15.52 20.70 3.13
N GLY A 65 16.45 19.97 3.74
CA GLY A 65 16.78 20.09 5.16
C GLY A 65 15.93 19.23 6.09
N ASP A 66 15.08 18.36 5.55
CA ASP A 66 14.28 17.40 6.30
C ASP A 66 15.19 16.27 6.85
N LEU A 67 14.62 15.44 7.74
CA LEU A 67 15.26 14.26 8.33
C LEU A 67 16.65 14.56 8.91
N ARG A 68 16.76 15.56 9.79
CA ARG A 68 18.03 15.96 10.42
C ARG A 68 17.92 16.01 11.94
N VAL A 69 18.93 15.49 12.60
CA VAL A 69 19.13 15.58 14.04
C VAL A 69 20.48 16.21 14.30
N ARG A 70 20.50 17.25 15.14
CA ARG A 70 21.72 17.81 15.70
C ARG A 70 21.71 17.57 17.20
N TRP A 71 22.80 17.09 17.79
CA TRP A 71 22.87 16.87 19.24
C TRP A 71 24.22 17.32 19.83
N PRO A 72 24.29 17.58 21.16
CA PRO A 72 25.56 17.83 21.83
C PRO A 72 26.47 16.60 21.77
N GLY A 73 27.79 16.82 21.64
CA GLY A 73 28.78 15.74 21.77
C GLY A 73 28.84 15.14 23.18
N THR A 74 28.29 15.85 24.16
CA THR A 74 28.15 15.44 25.55
C THR A 74 26.81 14.78 25.88
N LEU A 75 25.97 14.50 24.87
CA LEU A 75 24.68 13.85 25.09
C LEU A 75 24.89 12.47 25.74
N ALA A 76 24.21 12.22 26.87
CA ALA A 76 24.33 10.94 27.57
C ALA A 76 23.78 9.80 26.70
N ALA A 77 24.37 8.60 26.83
CA ALA A 77 23.98 7.45 26.03
C ALA A 77 22.49 7.07 26.21
N ALA A 78 21.96 7.22 27.43
CA ALA A 78 20.54 6.98 27.71
C ALA A 78 19.62 7.98 27.00
N ASP A 79 19.98 9.26 27.00
CA ASP A 79 19.22 10.32 26.32
C ASP A 79 19.27 10.15 24.80
N ARG A 80 20.43 9.75 24.27
CA ARG A 80 20.58 9.40 22.85
C ARG A 80 19.69 8.23 22.48
N GLN A 81 19.66 7.17 23.29
CA GLN A 81 18.79 6.02 23.04
C GLN A 81 17.31 6.42 23.06
N ALA A 82 16.89 7.20 24.06
CA ALA A 82 15.52 7.68 24.16
C ALA A 82 15.10 8.51 22.94
N LEU A 83 15.97 9.42 22.49
CA LEU A 83 15.74 10.22 21.28
C LEU A 83 15.61 9.34 20.03
N LEU A 84 16.50 8.36 19.85
CA LEU A 84 16.43 7.44 18.70
C LEU A 84 15.13 6.62 18.72
N GLN A 85 14.68 6.15 19.89
CA GLN A 85 13.40 5.46 20.01
C GLN A 85 12.21 6.36 19.66
N GLN A 86 12.24 7.63 20.08
CA GLN A 86 11.19 8.59 19.71
C GLN A 86 11.15 8.82 18.18
N LEU A 87 12.32 8.94 17.54
CA LEU A 87 12.42 9.18 16.10
C LEU A 87 11.87 8.02 15.28
N LEU A 88 11.93 6.78 15.80
CA LEU A 88 11.36 5.60 15.14
C LEU A 88 9.83 5.66 15.02
N ASP A 89 9.14 6.52 15.75
CA ASP A 89 7.70 6.76 15.64
C ASP A 89 7.36 8.16 15.11
N ASP A 90 8.38 8.95 14.74
CA ASP A 90 8.19 10.30 14.19
C ASP A 90 7.43 10.22 12.85
N PRO A 91 6.44 11.10 12.60
CA PRO A 91 5.71 11.13 11.33
C PRO A 91 6.62 11.25 10.10
N ALA A 92 7.76 11.96 10.20
CA ALA A 92 8.73 12.04 9.13
C ALA A 92 9.39 10.69 8.83
N THR A 93 9.60 9.86 9.86
CA THR A 93 10.11 8.49 9.70
C THR A 93 9.08 7.57 9.05
N VAL A 94 7.80 7.68 9.42
CA VAL A 94 6.71 6.93 8.78
C VAL A 94 6.60 7.31 7.30
N CYS A 95 6.69 8.60 6.97
CA CYS A 95 6.76 9.07 5.58
C CYS A 95 8.02 8.59 4.85
N ALA A 96 9.17 8.55 5.52
CA ALA A 96 10.40 8.01 4.95
C ALA A 96 10.27 6.51 4.63
N TYR A 97 9.69 5.73 5.55
CA TYR A 97 9.35 4.33 5.34
C TYR A 97 8.42 4.12 4.13
N ALA A 98 7.48 5.05 3.91
CA ALA A 98 6.57 4.95 2.78
C ALA A 98 7.28 4.96 1.41
N PHE A 99 8.52 5.46 1.28
CA PHE A 99 9.32 5.30 0.06
C PHE A 99 9.77 3.85 -0.17
N GLU A 100 10.21 3.15 0.89
CA GLU A 100 10.54 1.71 0.83
C GLU A 100 9.30 0.87 0.53
N LEU A 101 8.18 1.19 1.19
CA LEU A 101 6.89 0.59 0.91
C LEU A 101 6.49 0.81 -0.56
N GLY A 102 6.69 2.01 -1.10
CA GLY A 102 6.37 2.32 -2.49
C GLY A 102 7.18 1.52 -3.50
N ALA A 103 8.47 1.36 -3.27
CA ALA A 103 9.30 0.49 -4.10
C ALA A 103 8.82 -0.98 -4.06
N ALA A 104 8.38 -1.46 -2.88
CA ALA A 104 7.81 -2.79 -2.71
C ALA A 104 6.44 -2.94 -3.41
N VAL A 105 5.56 -1.94 -3.34
CA VAL A 105 4.28 -1.91 -4.06
C VAL A 105 4.50 -1.99 -5.56
N GLN A 106 5.44 -1.21 -6.10
CA GLN A 106 5.76 -1.22 -7.53
C GLN A 106 6.22 -2.61 -7.99
N ARG A 107 7.19 -3.22 -7.29
CA ARG A 107 7.64 -4.59 -7.62
C ARG A 107 6.50 -5.60 -7.55
N ALA A 108 5.72 -5.59 -6.48
CA ALA A 108 4.63 -6.54 -6.28
C ALA A 108 3.56 -6.42 -7.36
N THR A 109 3.08 -5.20 -7.61
CA THR A 109 2.01 -4.97 -8.58
C THR A 109 2.46 -5.18 -10.02
N GLN A 110 3.72 -4.89 -10.33
CA GLN A 110 4.32 -5.22 -11.63
C GLN A 110 4.35 -6.74 -11.84
N ALA A 111 4.87 -7.50 -10.88
CA ALA A 111 4.92 -8.96 -10.95
C ALA A 111 3.52 -9.60 -11.09
N LEU A 112 2.52 -9.06 -10.39
CA LEU A 112 1.13 -9.50 -10.53
C LEU A 112 0.54 -9.18 -11.90
N GLN A 113 0.82 -7.99 -12.43
CA GLN A 113 0.36 -7.58 -13.76
C GLN A 113 1.00 -8.43 -14.87
N ASP A 114 2.29 -8.76 -14.73
CA ASP A 114 3.04 -9.52 -15.73
C ASP A 114 2.60 -10.99 -15.80
N ASN A 115 1.89 -11.49 -14.78
CA ASN A 115 1.28 -12.80 -14.82
C ASN A 115 -0.02 -12.83 -15.64
N GLU A 116 0.07 -13.04 -16.96
CA GLU A 116 -1.09 -13.22 -17.84
C GLU A 116 -2.00 -14.42 -17.47
N SER A 117 -1.49 -15.33 -16.64
CA SER A 117 -2.22 -16.49 -16.12
C SER A 117 -2.92 -16.22 -14.78
N PHE A 118 -2.67 -15.08 -14.13
CA PHE A 118 -3.50 -14.58 -13.05
C PHE A 118 -4.71 -13.86 -13.63
N ARG A 119 -5.84 -14.56 -13.71
CA ARG A 119 -7.03 -14.08 -14.40
C ARG A 119 -8.15 -13.70 -13.46
N PHE A 120 -9.03 -12.80 -13.94
CA PHE A 120 -10.26 -12.48 -13.23
C PHE A 120 -11.32 -13.57 -13.39
N THR A 121 -12.17 -13.73 -12.38
CA THR A 121 -13.39 -14.55 -12.44
C THR A 121 -14.52 -13.85 -11.68
N GLY A 122 -15.61 -13.56 -12.37
CA GLY A 122 -16.84 -12.99 -11.79
C GLY A 122 -17.88 -14.04 -11.40
N VAL A 123 -17.57 -15.34 -11.59
CA VAL A 123 -18.56 -16.43 -11.46
C VAL A 123 -19.09 -16.58 -10.03
N GLN A 124 -18.23 -16.35 -9.01
CA GLN A 124 -18.65 -16.41 -7.62
C GLN A 124 -17.71 -15.56 -6.74
N LEU A 125 -18.29 -14.68 -5.91
CA LEU A 125 -17.53 -13.85 -4.97
C LEU A 125 -16.66 -14.68 -4.02
N GLY A 126 -15.40 -14.28 -3.89
CA GLY A 126 -14.38 -14.92 -3.06
C GLY A 126 -13.92 -16.30 -3.51
N TRP A 127 -14.39 -16.81 -4.65
CA TRP A 127 -13.88 -18.07 -5.19
C TRP A 127 -12.48 -17.87 -5.77
N ILE A 128 -11.53 -18.71 -5.34
CA ILE A 128 -10.16 -18.73 -5.83
C ILE A 128 -9.85 -20.08 -6.46
N GLY A 129 -9.47 -20.05 -7.74
CA GLY A 129 -9.15 -21.24 -8.52
C GLY A 129 -7.65 -21.34 -8.80
N PHE A 130 -7.01 -22.43 -8.39
CA PHE A 130 -5.57 -22.68 -8.53
C PHE A 130 -5.24 -23.63 -9.71
N GLY A 131 -6.01 -23.53 -10.81
CA GLY A 131 -5.80 -24.34 -12.02
C GLY A 131 -5.82 -25.85 -11.79
N ALA A 132 -5.26 -26.61 -12.73
CA ALA A 132 -5.24 -28.07 -12.71
C ALA A 132 -4.35 -28.64 -11.58
N ARG A 133 -3.31 -27.91 -11.16
CA ARG A 133 -2.42 -28.32 -10.05
C ARG A 133 -3.12 -28.24 -8.69
N GLY A 134 -4.17 -27.42 -8.57
CA GLY A 134 -4.90 -27.21 -7.33
C GLY A 134 -4.14 -26.36 -6.31
N ALA A 135 -4.84 -25.98 -5.24
CA ALA A 135 -4.32 -25.09 -4.20
C ALA A 135 -3.11 -25.66 -3.44
N PRO A 136 -3.10 -26.95 -3.00
CA PRO A 136 -1.98 -27.48 -2.21
C PRO A 136 -0.65 -27.50 -2.96
N ALA A 137 -0.67 -27.85 -4.26
CA ALA A 137 0.54 -27.87 -5.09
C ALA A 137 1.12 -26.46 -5.31
N GLN A 138 0.30 -25.42 -5.16
CA GLN A 138 0.68 -24.02 -5.26
C GLN A 138 0.87 -23.37 -3.88
N GLY A 139 1.00 -24.16 -2.81
CA GLY A 139 1.33 -23.66 -1.47
C GLY A 139 0.15 -23.19 -0.63
N TRP A 140 -1.09 -23.43 -1.04
CA TRP A 140 -2.29 -22.96 -0.35
C TRP A 140 -3.11 -24.10 0.28
N GLN A 141 -3.48 -23.92 1.54
CA GLN A 141 -4.42 -24.75 2.27
C GLN A 141 -5.79 -24.09 2.33
N ARG A 142 -6.83 -24.85 1.96
CA ARG A 142 -8.21 -24.40 2.03
C ARG A 142 -8.70 -24.41 3.48
N VAL A 143 -9.24 -23.29 3.95
CA VAL A 143 -9.83 -23.13 5.30
C VAL A 143 -11.34 -22.94 5.30
N ARG A 144 -11.93 -22.57 4.15
CA ARG A 144 -13.39 -22.44 3.98
C ARG A 144 -13.90 -23.28 2.82
N SER A 145 -15.15 -23.72 2.90
CA SER A 145 -15.79 -24.53 1.87
C SER A 145 -15.84 -23.80 0.52
N PHE A 146 -15.90 -24.57 -0.57
CA PHE A 146 -16.02 -24.07 -1.95
C PHE A 146 -14.94 -23.06 -2.39
N GLY A 147 -13.74 -23.15 -1.82
CA GLY A 147 -12.60 -22.32 -2.24
C GLY A 147 -12.78 -20.83 -1.93
N ARG A 148 -13.45 -20.51 -0.81
CA ARG A 148 -13.75 -19.14 -0.37
C ARG A 148 -12.82 -18.61 0.73
N GLY A 149 -11.73 -19.32 0.99
CA GLY A 149 -10.80 -19.01 2.06
C GLY A 149 -9.58 -19.92 2.00
N TYR A 150 -8.40 -19.33 1.94
CA TYR A 150 -7.12 -20.04 1.93
C TYR A 150 -6.10 -19.36 2.82
N VAL A 151 -5.19 -20.16 3.35
CA VAL A 151 -3.97 -19.74 4.06
C VAL A 151 -2.76 -20.43 3.40
N PRO A 152 -1.54 -19.90 3.53
CA PRO A 152 -0.35 -20.63 3.16
C PRO A 152 -0.28 -21.98 3.91
N ALA A 153 0.11 -23.04 3.19
CA ALA A 153 0.25 -24.39 3.74
C ALA A 153 1.68 -24.71 4.21
N ALA A 154 2.65 -23.97 3.66
CA ALA A 154 4.07 -24.15 3.91
C ALA A 154 4.74 -22.77 4.01
N SER A 155 5.70 -22.46 3.14
CA SER A 155 6.28 -21.13 3.01
C SER A 155 5.24 -20.11 2.50
N ASN A 156 5.19 -18.96 3.16
CA ASN A 156 4.29 -17.85 2.83
C ASN A 156 4.66 -17.24 1.48
N SER A 157 5.95 -17.02 1.26
CA SER A 157 6.51 -16.51 0.01
C SER A 157 6.19 -17.45 -1.16
N ARG A 158 6.35 -18.77 -0.97
CA ARG A 158 5.94 -19.77 -1.97
C ARG A 158 4.44 -19.74 -2.28
N ALA A 159 3.59 -19.49 -1.29
CA ALA A 159 2.16 -19.36 -1.52
C ALA A 159 1.85 -18.13 -2.40
N LEU A 160 2.48 -16.98 -2.11
CA LEU A 160 2.31 -15.79 -2.95
C LEU A 160 2.92 -15.93 -4.35
N ASP A 161 3.96 -16.74 -4.53
CA ASP A 161 4.55 -17.03 -5.83
C ASP A 161 3.55 -17.61 -6.84
N ALA A 162 2.52 -18.31 -6.35
CA ALA A 162 1.41 -18.79 -7.17
C ALA A 162 0.71 -17.66 -7.96
N PHE A 163 0.70 -16.43 -7.43
CA PHE A 163 0.10 -15.28 -8.09
C PHE A 163 1.06 -14.54 -9.02
N TYR A 164 2.38 -14.71 -8.86
CA TYR A 164 3.39 -14.15 -9.77
C TYR A 164 3.62 -15.02 -11.00
N THR A 165 3.56 -16.35 -10.86
CA THR A 165 3.95 -17.26 -11.95
C THR A 165 2.94 -18.37 -12.23
N GLY A 166 1.99 -18.59 -11.32
CA GLY A 166 1.02 -19.67 -11.40
C GLY A 166 -0.21 -19.34 -12.25
N HIS A 167 -1.04 -20.38 -12.43
CA HIS A 167 -2.36 -20.25 -13.05
C HIS A 167 -3.41 -20.09 -11.96
N VAL A 168 -3.79 -18.85 -11.69
CA VAL A 168 -4.74 -18.52 -10.62
C VAL A 168 -5.89 -17.71 -11.18
N ARG A 169 -7.09 -17.94 -10.65
CA ARG A 169 -8.27 -17.13 -10.93
C ARG A 169 -8.83 -16.58 -9.64
N ALA A 170 -9.04 -15.28 -9.58
CA ALA A 170 -9.66 -14.62 -8.43
C ALA A 170 -10.45 -13.38 -8.87
N GLU A 171 -11.37 -12.94 -8.02
CA GLU A 171 -12.08 -11.66 -8.19
C GLU A 171 -11.22 -10.47 -7.71
N CYS A 172 -11.70 -9.24 -7.91
CA CYS A 172 -10.90 -8.02 -7.69
C CYS A 172 -10.53 -7.79 -6.21
N GLY A 173 -11.39 -8.18 -5.27
CA GLY A 173 -11.17 -8.09 -3.83
C GLY A 173 -10.00 -8.96 -3.35
N VAL A 174 -9.95 -10.23 -3.76
CA VAL A 174 -8.80 -11.11 -3.56
C VAL A 174 -7.58 -10.56 -4.30
N GLY A 175 -7.74 -10.01 -5.51
CA GLY A 175 -6.65 -9.34 -6.22
C GLY A 175 -6.01 -8.20 -5.41
N ARG A 176 -6.83 -7.38 -4.72
CA ARG A 176 -6.35 -6.36 -3.79
C ARG A 176 -5.63 -6.98 -2.58
N GLN A 177 -6.21 -8.00 -1.95
CA GLN A 177 -5.59 -8.69 -0.81
C GLN A 177 -4.20 -9.24 -1.18
N VAL A 178 -4.11 -9.92 -2.33
CA VAL A 178 -2.85 -10.47 -2.85
C VAL A 178 -1.85 -9.35 -3.12
N ALA A 179 -2.25 -8.22 -3.71
CA ALA A 179 -1.34 -7.07 -3.91
C ALA A 179 -0.82 -6.50 -2.58
N GLN A 180 -1.67 -6.41 -1.55
CA GLN A 180 -1.25 -5.97 -0.22
C GLN A 180 -0.27 -6.94 0.44
N LEU A 181 -0.53 -8.25 0.39
CA LEU A 181 0.35 -9.27 0.96
C LEU A 181 1.67 -9.42 0.17
N ALA A 182 1.60 -9.36 -1.16
CA ALA A 182 2.77 -9.36 -2.05
C ALA A 182 3.66 -8.14 -1.79
N THR A 183 3.08 -6.98 -1.54
CA THR A 183 3.84 -5.79 -1.10
C THR A 183 4.63 -6.08 0.18
N GLN A 184 4.04 -6.76 1.16
CA GLN A 184 4.76 -7.14 2.37
C GLN A 184 5.88 -8.15 2.06
N ARG A 185 5.64 -9.14 1.20
CA ARG A 185 6.70 -10.05 0.73
C ARG A 185 7.87 -9.27 0.10
N GLU A 186 7.60 -8.33 -0.80
CA GLU A 186 8.63 -7.51 -1.46
C GLU A 186 9.37 -6.57 -0.51
N LEU A 187 8.72 -6.12 0.56
CA LEU A 187 9.28 -5.22 1.56
C LEU A 187 10.19 -5.96 2.55
N TYR A 188 9.84 -7.19 2.89
CA TYR A 188 10.61 -8.01 3.83
C TYR A 188 11.63 -8.91 3.12
N GLY A 189 11.39 -9.32 1.88
CA GLY A 189 12.11 -10.45 1.28
C GLY A 189 11.59 -11.80 1.80
N ASP A 190 11.80 -12.87 1.03
CA ASP A 190 11.13 -14.17 1.24
C ASP A 190 11.38 -14.77 2.62
N ALA A 191 12.64 -14.81 3.07
CA ALA A 191 13.00 -15.43 4.35
C ALA A 191 12.41 -14.67 5.55
N ALA A 192 12.48 -13.34 5.54
CA ALA A 192 11.94 -12.54 6.63
C ALA A 192 10.41 -12.50 6.60
N PHE A 193 9.79 -12.52 5.42
CA PHE A 193 8.34 -12.62 5.28
C PHE A 193 7.79 -13.96 5.81
N ASP A 194 8.50 -15.06 5.53
CA ASP A 194 8.15 -16.38 6.07
C ASP A 194 8.32 -16.46 7.60
N ALA A 195 9.28 -15.72 8.16
CA ALA A 195 9.53 -15.70 9.59
C ALA A 195 8.60 -14.76 10.37
N GLU A 196 8.24 -13.61 9.80
CA GLU A 196 7.50 -12.55 10.51
C GLU A 196 5.99 -12.80 10.58
N PHE A 197 5.43 -13.47 9.59
CA PHE A 197 3.99 -13.69 9.48
C PHE A 197 3.65 -15.16 9.70
N ALA A 198 2.74 -15.44 10.63
CA ALA A 198 2.16 -16.76 10.72
C ALA A 198 1.23 -16.99 9.50
N PRO A 199 1.14 -18.22 8.96
CA PRO A 199 0.30 -18.50 7.78
C PRO A 199 -1.16 -18.04 7.92
N ALA A 200 -1.75 -18.18 9.12
CA ALA A 200 -3.13 -17.76 9.38
C ALA A 200 -3.34 -16.24 9.17
N GLU A 201 -2.29 -15.43 9.36
CA GLU A 201 -2.33 -13.99 9.15
C GLU A 201 -2.44 -13.61 7.67
N LEU A 202 -2.01 -14.50 6.78
CA LEU A 202 -1.98 -14.29 5.33
C LEU A 202 -3.19 -14.92 4.63
N SER A 203 -4.30 -14.98 5.37
CA SER A 203 -5.59 -15.47 4.87
C SER A 203 -6.08 -14.63 3.69
N ILE A 204 -6.53 -15.29 2.61
CA ILE A 204 -7.19 -14.68 1.45
C ILE A 204 -8.59 -15.28 1.24
N GLY A 205 -9.56 -14.45 0.82
CA GLY A 205 -10.95 -14.88 0.61
C GLY A 205 -11.92 -13.72 0.45
N THR A 206 -13.20 -13.90 0.85
CA THR A 206 -14.13 -12.76 0.91
C THR A 206 -13.75 -11.81 2.05
N PHE A 207 -13.92 -10.49 1.89
CA PHE A 207 -13.63 -9.53 2.96
C PHE A 207 -14.40 -9.82 4.25
N LEU A 208 -15.70 -10.13 4.16
CA LEU A 208 -16.50 -10.60 5.30
C LEU A 208 -15.89 -11.84 5.97
N GLY A 209 -15.30 -12.72 5.17
CA GLY A 209 -14.69 -13.93 5.67
C GLY A 209 -13.32 -13.73 6.33
N LEU A 210 -12.71 -12.55 6.22
CA LEU A 210 -11.44 -12.26 6.89
C LEU A 210 -11.61 -11.70 8.29
N HIS A 211 -12.74 -11.06 8.61
CA HIS A 211 -12.96 -10.45 9.92
C HIS A 211 -12.88 -11.46 11.08
N ASP A 212 -13.41 -12.67 10.89
CA ASP A 212 -13.40 -13.73 11.89
C ASP A 212 -12.16 -14.64 11.78
N THR A 213 -11.02 -14.09 11.34
CA THR A 213 -9.75 -14.84 11.17
C THR A 213 -8.60 -14.08 11.81
N ASP A 214 -7.41 -14.68 11.80
CA ASP A 214 -6.17 -14.01 12.22
C ASP A 214 -5.60 -13.06 11.15
N SER A 215 -6.33 -12.77 10.06
CA SER A 215 -5.81 -11.97 8.94
C SER A 215 -5.15 -10.66 9.39
N ILE A 216 -3.92 -10.41 8.92
CA ILE A 216 -3.21 -9.14 9.13
C ILE A 216 -3.88 -7.97 8.40
N LEU A 217 -4.73 -8.24 7.40
CA LEU A 217 -5.40 -7.19 6.63
C LEU A 217 -6.68 -6.73 7.32
N LEU A 218 -7.50 -7.65 7.86
CA LEU A 218 -8.85 -7.34 8.35
C LEU A 218 -9.30 -8.10 9.61
N GLY A 219 -8.48 -9.03 10.10
CA GLY A 219 -8.80 -9.92 11.21
C GLY A 219 -8.15 -9.52 12.53
N ALA A 220 -8.02 -10.48 13.45
CA ALA A 220 -7.54 -10.26 14.82
C ALA A 220 -6.11 -9.68 14.89
N GLN A 221 -5.26 -9.96 13.90
CA GLN A 221 -3.87 -9.46 13.88
C GLN A 221 -3.72 -8.10 13.17
N ALA A 222 -4.79 -7.54 12.59
CA ALA A 222 -4.70 -6.28 11.89
C ALA A 222 -4.34 -5.09 12.81
N GLY A 223 -4.60 -5.21 14.11
CA GLY A 223 -4.25 -4.19 15.09
C GLY A 223 -5.00 -2.88 14.85
N GLN A 224 -4.29 -1.75 14.84
CA GLN A 224 -4.92 -0.44 14.73
C GLN A 224 -5.18 -0.04 13.28
N PHE A 225 -6.45 0.08 12.90
CA PHE A 225 -6.83 0.63 11.60
C PHE A 225 -6.75 2.15 11.55
N MET A 226 -6.36 2.65 10.39
CA MET A 226 -6.64 4.00 9.94
C MET A 226 -7.92 4.00 9.11
N ALA A 227 -8.84 4.90 9.48
CA ALA A 227 -10.08 5.17 8.76
C ALA A 227 -9.99 6.56 8.13
N ASP A 228 -9.63 6.62 6.85
CA ASP A 228 -9.49 7.88 6.11
C ASP A 228 -10.11 7.73 4.71
N GLY A 229 -11.34 7.21 4.65
CA GLY A 229 -11.97 6.78 3.39
C GLY A 229 -11.95 7.84 2.29
N LYS A 230 -12.28 9.09 2.60
CA LYS A 230 -12.20 10.22 1.65
C LYS A 230 -10.83 10.88 1.57
N ALA A 231 -9.80 10.24 2.11
CA ALA A 231 -8.40 10.64 2.08
C ALA A 231 -8.11 12.04 2.66
N VAL A 232 -8.94 12.58 3.56
CA VAL A 232 -8.74 13.96 4.07
C VAL A 232 -7.40 14.11 4.76
N ARG A 233 -7.05 13.15 5.64
CA ARG A 233 -5.78 13.19 6.35
C ARG A 233 -4.61 12.85 5.43
N THR A 234 -4.79 11.85 4.58
CA THR A 234 -3.76 11.37 3.64
C THR A 234 -3.39 12.46 2.63
N SER A 235 -4.38 13.17 2.08
CA SER A 235 -4.19 14.33 1.19
C SER A 235 -3.38 15.44 1.84
N ALA A 236 -3.62 15.74 3.12
CA ALA A 236 -2.89 16.76 3.85
C ALA A 236 -1.42 16.38 4.12
N MET A 237 -1.10 15.08 4.17
CA MET A 237 0.27 14.60 4.39
C MET A 237 1.13 14.69 3.12
N GLY A 238 0.54 14.48 1.95
CA GLY A 238 1.22 14.52 0.65
C GLY A 238 1.32 13.18 -0.05
N ARG A 239 1.87 13.18 -1.27
CA ARG A 239 1.84 12.03 -2.21
C ARG A 239 2.28 10.71 -1.60
N GLN A 240 3.33 10.69 -0.79
CA GLN A 240 3.92 9.44 -0.33
C GLN A 240 3.01 8.74 0.70
N ALA A 241 2.14 9.48 1.38
CA ALA A 241 1.21 8.91 2.35
C ALA A 241 0.18 7.95 1.71
N PHE A 242 -0.11 8.14 0.42
CA PHE A 242 -1.06 7.31 -0.33
C PHE A 242 -0.51 5.97 -0.77
N VAL A 243 0.81 5.83 -0.93
CA VAL A 243 1.37 4.68 -1.61
C VAL A 243 1.13 3.39 -0.81
N GLY A 244 0.66 2.36 -1.49
CA GLY A 244 0.27 1.07 -0.91
C GLY A 244 -1.12 1.06 -0.28
N LEU A 245 -1.79 2.21 -0.11
CA LEU A 245 -3.11 2.24 0.51
C LEU A 245 -4.13 1.45 -0.32
N PRO A 246 -4.92 0.56 0.30
CA PRO A 246 -6.01 -0.11 -0.38
C PRO A 246 -7.19 0.83 -0.55
N GLY A 247 -7.96 0.64 -1.62
CA GLY A 247 -9.19 1.37 -1.85
C GLY A 247 -10.15 0.62 -2.76
N PHE A 248 -11.24 1.30 -3.11
CA PHE A 248 -12.22 0.83 -4.06
C PHE A 248 -12.88 2.00 -4.79
N ILE A 249 -13.28 1.74 -6.03
CA ILE A 249 -14.20 2.59 -6.80
C ILE A 249 -15.53 1.84 -6.83
N GLU A 250 -16.63 2.45 -6.40
CA GLU A 250 -17.94 1.77 -6.35
C GLU A 250 -19.07 2.62 -6.91
N HIS A 251 -20.16 1.94 -7.31
CA HIS A 251 -21.40 2.62 -7.68
C HIS A 251 -21.95 3.48 -6.54
N VAL A 252 -22.63 4.58 -6.89
CA VAL A 252 -23.30 5.45 -5.90
C VAL A 252 -24.78 5.10 -5.75
N PHE A 253 -25.45 4.72 -6.84
CA PHE A 253 -26.87 4.35 -6.79
C PHE A 253 -27.06 2.87 -6.43
N ASP A 254 -28.31 2.46 -6.22
CA ASP A 254 -28.62 1.11 -5.78
C ASP A 254 -28.22 0.05 -6.82
N LYS A 255 -28.06 -1.19 -6.37
CA LYS A 255 -27.64 -2.31 -7.23
C LYS A 255 -28.56 -2.55 -8.44
N GLY A 256 -29.82 -2.11 -8.41
CA GLY A 256 -30.72 -2.17 -9.56
C GLY A 256 -30.27 -1.29 -10.74
N THR A 257 -29.35 -0.36 -10.50
CA THR A 257 -28.70 0.49 -11.53
C THR A 257 -27.47 -0.15 -12.16
N LEU A 258 -27.05 -1.34 -11.72
CA LEU A 258 -25.92 -2.04 -12.31
C LEU A 258 -26.34 -2.81 -13.57
N ASP A 259 -25.57 -2.64 -14.63
CA ASP A 259 -25.69 -3.38 -15.89
C ASP A 259 -24.66 -4.50 -15.97
N ASP A 260 -23.51 -4.33 -15.31
CA ASP A 260 -22.44 -5.32 -15.17
C ASP A 260 -22.05 -5.48 -13.69
N LEU A 261 -22.62 -6.51 -13.06
CA LEU A 261 -22.38 -6.86 -11.65
C LEU A 261 -20.92 -7.20 -11.36
N SER A 262 -20.15 -7.68 -12.34
CA SER A 262 -18.72 -7.97 -12.14
C SER A 262 -17.90 -6.70 -11.98
N ASN A 263 -18.47 -5.54 -12.33
CA ASN A 263 -17.87 -4.20 -12.23
C ASN A 263 -18.65 -3.31 -11.26
N GLN A 264 -19.37 -3.88 -10.29
CA GLN A 264 -20.06 -3.12 -9.24
C GLN A 264 -19.09 -2.32 -8.35
N ALA A 265 -17.87 -2.84 -8.21
CA ALA A 265 -16.77 -2.19 -7.53
C ALA A 265 -15.43 -2.62 -8.13
N GLU A 266 -14.46 -1.72 -8.19
CA GLU A 266 -13.08 -1.97 -8.56
C GLU A 266 -12.19 -1.79 -7.33
N ASN A 267 -11.72 -2.90 -6.75
CA ASN A 267 -10.81 -2.88 -5.62
C ASN A 267 -9.38 -2.63 -6.10
N PHE A 268 -8.64 -1.76 -5.41
CA PHE A 268 -7.31 -1.35 -5.84
C PHE A 268 -6.31 -1.18 -4.69
N VAL A 269 -5.04 -1.08 -5.06
CA VAL A 269 -3.93 -0.56 -4.25
C VAL A 269 -3.33 0.64 -4.96
N VAL A 270 -3.05 1.74 -4.25
CA VAL A 270 -2.38 2.90 -4.83
C VAL A 270 -0.91 2.58 -5.09
N VAL A 271 -0.47 2.74 -6.33
CA VAL A 271 0.90 2.45 -6.77
C VAL A 271 1.77 3.69 -6.71
N GLU A 272 1.23 4.82 -7.17
CA GLU A 272 1.95 6.08 -7.25
C GLU A 272 0.97 7.26 -7.24
N VAL A 273 1.40 8.38 -6.66
CA VAL A 273 0.70 9.66 -6.76
C VAL A 273 1.70 10.72 -7.23
N GLY A 274 1.46 11.27 -8.41
CA GLY A 274 2.27 12.37 -8.94
C GLY A 274 2.06 13.67 -8.15
N GLU A 275 3.00 14.60 -8.33
CA GLU A 275 3.00 15.87 -7.61
C GLU A 275 1.72 16.68 -7.84
N GLY A 276 1.25 16.79 -9.10
CA GLY A 276 0.04 17.52 -9.43
C GLY A 276 -1.21 16.90 -8.81
N ALA A 277 -1.33 15.57 -8.83
CA ALA A 277 -2.44 14.88 -8.15
C ALA A 277 -2.43 15.12 -6.64
N ALA A 278 -1.27 15.08 -5.99
CA ALA A 278 -1.16 15.34 -4.56
C ALA A 278 -1.49 16.80 -4.20
N GLN A 279 -1.04 17.77 -5.00
CA GLN A 279 -1.40 19.17 -4.82
C GLN A 279 -2.92 19.37 -4.95
N ALA A 280 -3.54 18.82 -6.00
CA ALA A 280 -4.98 18.94 -6.22
C ALA A 280 -5.79 18.25 -5.10
N LEU A 281 -5.36 17.07 -4.65
CA LEU A 281 -5.97 16.37 -3.50
C LEU A 281 -5.87 17.16 -2.19
N ALA A 282 -4.73 17.81 -1.94
CA ALA A 282 -4.53 18.66 -0.77
C ALA A 282 -5.39 19.94 -0.85
N GLU A 283 -5.42 20.59 -2.02
CA GLU A 283 -6.21 21.80 -2.27
C GLU A 283 -7.71 21.53 -2.09
N HIS A 284 -8.19 20.38 -2.58
CA HIS A 284 -9.60 20.03 -2.59
C HIS A 284 -10.07 19.24 -1.36
N GLY A 285 -9.16 18.96 -0.42
CA GLY A 285 -9.49 18.29 0.84
C GLY A 285 -9.89 16.82 0.68
N GLY A 286 -9.35 16.13 -0.34
CA GLY A 286 -9.54 14.68 -0.54
C GLY A 286 -10.53 14.27 -1.62
N LEU A 287 -10.90 12.99 -1.59
CA LEU A 287 -11.63 12.29 -2.66
C LEU A 287 -13.10 12.70 -2.79
N ALA A 288 -13.70 13.30 -1.76
CA ALA A 288 -15.10 13.74 -1.80
C ALA A 288 -15.34 14.82 -2.88
N TRP A 289 -14.33 15.64 -3.18
CA TRP A 289 -14.40 16.55 -4.33
C TRP A 289 -14.49 15.77 -5.64
N TYR A 290 -13.66 14.73 -5.79
CA TYR A 290 -13.57 13.93 -7.02
C TYR A 290 -14.82 13.08 -7.25
N ASP A 291 -15.51 12.64 -6.21
CA ASP A 291 -16.82 12.00 -6.34
C ASP A 291 -17.84 12.90 -7.04
N GLN A 292 -17.80 14.22 -6.75
CA GLN A 292 -18.67 15.18 -7.43
C GLN A 292 -18.31 15.32 -8.92
N ARG A 293 -17.02 15.18 -9.27
CA ARG A 293 -16.57 15.31 -10.67
C ARG A 293 -16.79 14.04 -11.45
N ASN A 294 -16.66 12.88 -10.82
CA ASN A 294 -17.12 11.60 -11.36
C ASN A 294 -18.63 11.66 -11.67
N ARG A 295 -19.43 12.27 -10.78
CA ARG A 295 -20.86 12.49 -11.04
C ARG A 295 -21.09 13.45 -12.21
N ALA A 296 -20.33 14.53 -12.33
CA ALA A 296 -20.42 15.44 -13.47
C ALA A 296 -20.04 14.76 -14.80
N LEU A 297 -18.94 13.99 -14.81
CA LEU A 297 -18.54 13.16 -15.96
C LEU A 297 -19.64 12.19 -16.36
N TRP A 298 -20.22 11.49 -15.38
CA TRP A 298 -21.34 10.58 -15.62
C TRP A 298 -22.58 11.30 -16.19
N GLN A 299 -22.92 12.49 -15.70
CA GLN A 299 -24.03 13.30 -16.22
C GLN A 299 -23.81 13.71 -17.68
N LEU A 300 -22.60 14.17 -18.02
CA LEU A 300 -22.24 14.50 -19.40
C LEU A 300 -22.33 13.25 -20.31
N ALA A 301 -21.88 12.11 -19.81
CA ALA A 301 -21.92 10.84 -20.53
C ALA A 301 -23.35 10.38 -20.88
N GLN A 302 -24.37 10.72 -20.08
CA GLN A 302 -25.77 10.37 -20.37
C GLN A 302 -26.29 11.02 -21.66
N GLY A 303 -25.72 12.17 -22.05
CA GLY A 303 -26.12 12.88 -23.26
C GLY A 303 -25.58 12.26 -24.56
N ILE A 304 -24.63 11.32 -24.48
CA ILE A 304 -23.92 10.77 -25.63
C ILE A 304 -24.39 9.33 -25.89
N PRO A 305 -24.95 9.03 -27.09
CA PRO A 305 -25.30 7.68 -27.47
C PRO A 305 -24.05 6.78 -27.52
N ARG A 306 -24.01 5.79 -26.64
CA ARG A 306 -22.90 4.84 -26.56
C ARG A 306 -23.08 3.72 -27.58
N VAL A 307 -21.98 3.27 -28.19
CA VAL A 307 -21.97 2.15 -29.13
C VAL A 307 -20.90 1.14 -28.74
N GLY A 308 -21.32 -0.07 -28.38
CA GLY A 308 -20.43 -1.15 -27.95
C GLY A 308 -19.97 -1.02 -26.50
N GLN A 309 -18.99 -1.86 -26.13
CA GLN A 309 -18.57 -2.03 -24.72
C GLN A 309 -17.36 -1.18 -24.28
N ARG A 310 -16.74 -0.44 -25.21
CA ARG A 310 -15.51 0.34 -24.98
C ARG A 310 -15.61 1.73 -25.61
N TYR A 311 -16.81 2.29 -25.65
CA TYR A 311 -17.08 3.52 -26.39
C TYR A 311 -16.34 4.70 -25.77
N PHE A 312 -16.53 4.93 -24.47
CA PHE A 312 -15.85 6.00 -23.75
C PHE A 312 -14.38 5.69 -23.52
N GLU A 313 -14.00 4.42 -23.33
CA GLU A 313 -12.59 4.03 -23.33
C GLU A 313 -11.87 4.54 -24.60
N ARG A 314 -12.45 4.29 -25.79
CA ARG A 314 -11.88 4.78 -27.05
C ARG A 314 -11.98 6.29 -27.22
N LEU A 315 -13.12 6.87 -26.86
CA LEU A 315 -13.42 8.28 -27.08
C LEU A 315 -12.60 9.22 -26.18
N LEU A 316 -12.48 8.89 -24.89
CA LEU A 316 -11.92 9.77 -23.86
C LEU A 316 -10.52 9.37 -23.43
N TYR A 317 -10.24 8.07 -23.28
CA TYR A 317 -8.92 7.60 -22.82
C TYR A 317 -7.94 7.39 -23.98
N GLU A 318 -8.29 6.56 -24.96
CA GLU A 318 -7.44 6.33 -26.15
C GLU A 318 -7.45 7.54 -27.10
N ARG A 319 -8.44 8.43 -26.94
CA ARG A 319 -8.68 9.61 -27.79
C ARG A 319 -8.68 9.25 -29.29
N ASP A 320 -9.35 8.15 -29.64
CA ASP A 320 -9.39 7.58 -30.99
C ASP A 320 -9.78 8.65 -32.04
N PRO A 321 -8.87 8.98 -32.98
CA PRO A 321 -9.09 10.08 -33.93
C PRO A 321 -10.23 9.79 -34.90
N ALA A 322 -10.44 8.53 -35.30
CA ALA A 322 -11.52 8.17 -36.22
C ALA A 322 -12.88 8.30 -35.52
N LEU A 323 -12.96 7.87 -34.26
CA LEU A 323 -14.18 7.98 -33.46
C LEU A 323 -14.53 9.45 -33.18
N ARG A 324 -13.53 10.28 -32.84
CA ARG A 324 -13.72 11.72 -32.61
C ARG A 324 -14.10 12.47 -33.87
N ALA A 325 -13.53 12.12 -35.03
CA ALA A 325 -13.90 12.74 -36.31
C ALA A 325 -15.35 12.45 -36.73
N GLN A 326 -15.85 11.25 -36.40
CA GLN A 326 -17.22 10.83 -36.70
C GLN A 326 -18.25 11.36 -35.69
N LEU A 327 -17.80 12.02 -34.62
CA LEU A 327 -18.69 12.55 -33.58
C LEU A 327 -19.60 13.65 -34.15
N ALA A 328 -20.91 13.44 -34.00
CA ALA A 328 -21.90 14.43 -34.42
C ALA A 328 -21.62 15.79 -33.75
N PRO A 329 -21.76 16.93 -34.46
CA PRO A 329 -21.36 18.24 -33.94
C PRO A 329 -21.93 18.57 -32.56
N ARG A 330 -23.18 18.17 -32.29
CA ARG A 330 -23.87 18.39 -31.00
C ARG A 330 -23.20 17.74 -29.77
N TYR A 331 -22.33 16.76 -29.96
CA TYR A 331 -21.62 16.09 -28.85
C TYR A 331 -20.20 16.59 -28.66
N ARG A 332 -19.65 17.39 -29.58
CA ARG A 332 -18.26 17.84 -29.52
C ARG A 332 -18.01 18.69 -28.28
N ASP A 333 -18.91 19.61 -27.98
CA ASP A 333 -18.81 20.47 -26.79
C ASP A 333 -18.91 19.66 -25.49
N VAL A 334 -19.76 18.62 -25.47
CA VAL A 334 -19.88 17.72 -24.31
C VAL A 334 -18.60 16.93 -24.11
N VAL A 335 -18.03 16.36 -25.18
CA VAL A 335 -16.76 15.62 -25.10
C VAL A 335 -15.61 16.54 -24.69
N GLN A 336 -15.58 17.78 -25.16
CA GLN A 336 -14.59 18.76 -24.73
C GLN A 336 -14.71 19.08 -23.24
N GLN A 337 -15.92 19.21 -22.70
CA GLN A 337 -16.13 19.39 -21.25
C GLN A 337 -15.67 18.15 -20.45
N MET A 338 -15.92 16.94 -20.97
CA MET A 338 -15.42 15.72 -20.35
C MET A 338 -13.89 15.65 -20.38
N ASP A 339 -13.25 16.02 -21.50
CA ASP A 339 -11.79 16.12 -21.60
C ASP A 339 -11.24 17.12 -20.57
N GLN A 340 -11.84 18.30 -20.42
CA GLN A 340 -11.43 19.30 -19.43
C GLN A 340 -11.52 18.79 -17.99
N LEU A 341 -12.56 18.01 -17.66
CA LEU A 341 -12.66 17.39 -16.33
C LEU A 341 -11.57 16.32 -16.12
N LEU A 342 -11.25 15.55 -17.16
CA LEU A 342 -10.22 14.49 -17.13
C LEU A 342 -8.79 15.05 -17.26
N ASP A 343 -8.63 16.31 -17.65
CA ASP A 343 -7.36 17.00 -17.71
C ASP A 343 -6.82 17.37 -16.30
N ASP A 344 -7.64 17.24 -15.24
CA ASP A 344 -7.21 17.38 -13.85
C ASP A 344 -6.10 16.35 -13.51
N PRO A 345 -4.98 16.78 -12.89
CA PRO A 345 -3.86 15.89 -12.56
C PRO A 345 -4.25 14.64 -11.77
N PHE A 346 -5.29 14.68 -10.95
CA PHE A 346 -5.76 13.50 -10.22
C PHE A 346 -6.09 12.33 -11.16
N TYR A 347 -6.82 12.57 -12.25
CA TYR A 347 -7.21 11.50 -13.17
C TYR A 347 -6.04 10.89 -13.93
N GLN A 348 -4.93 11.62 -14.04
CA GLN A 348 -3.75 11.24 -14.82
C GLN A 348 -2.60 10.69 -13.96
N GLN A 349 -2.47 11.19 -12.74
CA GLN A 349 -1.29 10.98 -11.89
C GLN A 349 -1.62 10.26 -10.58
N PHE A 350 -2.89 9.98 -10.27
CA PHE A 350 -3.25 9.04 -9.22
C PHE A 350 -3.32 7.63 -9.82
N VAL A 351 -2.24 6.86 -9.66
CA VAL A 351 -2.04 5.57 -10.33
C VAL A 351 -2.34 4.43 -9.37
N ILE A 352 -3.19 3.50 -9.82
CA ILE A 352 -3.65 2.37 -9.02
C ILE A 352 -3.40 1.05 -9.74
N TYR A 353 -3.19 -0.01 -8.96
CA TYR A 353 -3.30 -1.38 -9.44
C TYR A 353 -4.69 -1.90 -9.11
N ALA A 354 -5.45 -2.30 -10.11
CA ALA A 354 -6.73 -3.00 -9.93
C ALA A 354 -6.73 -4.30 -10.74
N HIS A 355 -7.01 -5.44 -10.11
CA HIS A 355 -7.08 -6.72 -10.81
C HIS A 355 -8.42 -6.84 -11.59
N PRO A 356 -8.44 -7.18 -12.89
CA PRO A 356 -7.34 -7.55 -13.79
C PRO A 356 -6.95 -6.43 -14.78
N ARG A 357 -7.19 -5.16 -14.44
CA ARG A 357 -6.87 -4.01 -15.29
C ARG A 357 -5.39 -3.62 -15.23
N GLY A 358 -4.68 -4.09 -14.22
CA GLY A 358 -3.28 -3.78 -14.00
C GLY A 358 -3.10 -2.38 -13.42
N ILE A 359 -1.92 -1.83 -13.65
CA ILE A 359 -1.47 -0.51 -13.20
C ILE A 359 -1.93 0.55 -14.21
N ARG A 360 -2.87 1.40 -13.82
CA ARG A 360 -3.40 2.48 -14.66
C ARG A 360 -3.74 3.72 -13.83
N PRO A 361 -3.75 4.92 -14.43
CA PRO A 361 -4.31 6.11 -13.80
C PRO A 361 -5.79 5.94 -13.47
N VAL A 362 -6.27 6.52 -12.37
CA VAL A 362 -7.66 6.41 -11.93
C VAL A 362 -8.67 6.89 -12.98
N GLY A 363 -8.29 7.85 -13.82
CA GLY A 363 -9.10 8.32 -14.95
C GLY A 363 -9.47 7.19 -15.93
N TYR A 364 -8.57 6.24 -16.19
CA TYR A 364 -8.87 5.06 -17.01
C TYR A 364 -10.05 4.26 -16.43
N HIS A 365 -10.04 4.05 -15.11
CA HIS A 365 -11.05 3.26 -14.42
C HIS A 365 -12.41 3.97 -14.42
N ILE A 366 -12.44 5.27 -14.12
CA ILE A 366 -13.67 6.07 -14.16
C ILE A 366 -14.28 6.07 -15.57
N ILE A 367 -13.47 6.32 -16.61
CA ILE A 367 -13.93 6.29 -18.01
C ILE A 367 -14.48 4.92 -18.39
N ARG A 368 -13.76 3.84 -18.05
CA ARG A 368 -14.20 2.47 -18.32
C ARG A 368 -15.55 2.18 -17.67
N LEU A 369 -15.76 2.64 -16.44
CA LEU A 369 -17.00 2.38 -15.70
C LEU A 369 -18.23 3.08 -16.32
N LEU A 370 -18.04 4.19 -17.07
CA LEU A 370 -19.11 4.81 -17.87
C LEU A 370 -19.64 3.87 -18.97
N ASP A 371 -18.79 2.99 -19.51
CA ASP A 371 -19.21 1.98 -20.47
C ASP A 371 -19.90 0.79 -19.78
N ARG A 372 -19.42 0.38 -18.60
CA ARG A 372 -19.86 -0.85 -17.91
C ARG A 372 -21.13 -0.70 -17.10
N ASN A 373 -21.27 0.39 -16.35
CA ASN A 373 -22.37 0.61 -15.42
C ASN A 373 -22.93 2.04 -15.59
N PRO A 374 -23.46 2.37 -16.78
CA PRO A 374 -23.85 3.71 -17.19
C PRO A 374 -25.00 4.33 -16.41
N ARG A 375 -25.79 3.55 -15.67
CA ARG A 375 -26.96 4.08 -14.95
C ARG A 375 -26.61 4.61 -13.55
N THR A 376 -25.33 4.59 -13.17
CA THR A 376 -24.85 5.11 -11.89
C THR A 376 -23.51 5.84 -12.05
N PRO A 377 -23.27 6.93 -11.30
CA PRO A 377 -21.92 7.47 -11.12
C PRO A 377 -21.13 6.59 -10.14
N PHE A 378 -19.85 6.94 -9.94
CA PHE A 378 -18.92 6.20 -9.08
C PHE A 378 -18.24 7.09 -8.05
N SER A 379 -18.08 6.57 -6.85
CA SER A 379 -17.28 7.17 -5.77
C SER A 379 -15.98 6.43 -5.57
N ILE A 380 -14.99 7.12 -5.01
CA ILE A 380 -13.67 6.58 -4.67
C ILE A 380 -13.48 6.67 -3.16
N ASP A 381 -13.04 5.57 -2.56
CA ASP A 381 -12.76 5.49 -1.13
C ASP A 381 -11.50 4.69 -0.87
N LEU A 382 -10.73 5.13 0.12
CA LEU A 382 -9.70 4.32 0.76
C LEU A 382 -10.37 3.34 1.73
N ALA A 383 -9.91 2.08 1.70
CA ALA A 383 -10.37 1.07 2.64
C ALA A 383 -9.67 1.24 3.99
N LEU A 384 -10.23 0.63 5.04
CA LEU A 384 -9.52 0.49 6.32
C LEU A 384 -8.17 -0.22 6.08
N HIS A 385 -7.11 0.32 6.68
CA HIS A 385 -5.77 -0.23 6.52
C HIS A 385 -4.92 -0.01 7.78
N ASN A 386 -3.83 -0.75 7.90
CA ASN A 386 -2.90 -0.72 9.03
C ASN A 386 -1.43 -0.55 8.59
N LEU A 387 -1.21 -0.11 7.35
CA LEU A 387 0.10 0.05 6.72
C LEU A 387 1.05 0.93 7.53
N HIS A 388 0.56 2.07 7.99
CA HIS A 388 1.33 3.08 8.73
C HIS A 388 1.26 2.90 10.25
N THR A 389 0.64 1.82 10.72
CA THR A 389 0.44 1.51 12.13
C THR A 389 1.04 0.15 12.46
N THR A 390 0.25 -0.93 12.41
CA THR A 390 0.65 -2.28 12.76
C THR A 390 1.74 -2.82 11.83
N LEU A 391 1.58 -2.68 10.52
CA LEU A 391 2.54 -3.21 9.54
C LEU A 391 3.88 -2.45 9.59
N TYR A 392 3.83 -1.12 9.70
CA TYR A 392 5.03 -0.30 9.93
C TYR A 392 5.77 -0.75 11.19
N ARG A 393 5.06 -0.92 12.31
CA ARG A 393 5.67 -1.35 13.57
C ARG A 393 6.34 -2.71 13.44
N ARG A 394 5.67 -3.70 12.86
CA ARG A 394 6.24 -5.05 12.65
C ARG A 394 7.48 -4.99 11.76
N TRP A 395 7.42 -4.23 10.68
CA TRP A 395 8.56 -4.10 9.76
C TRP A 395 9.74 -3.48 10.48
N ARG A 396 9.52 -2.38 11.19
CA ARG A 396 10.54 -1.72 11.99
C ARG A 396 11.16 -2.68 13.00
N GLU A 397 10.34 -3.40 13.77
CA GLU A 397 10.82 -4.33 14.78
C GLU A 397 11.61 -5.50 14.17
N ALA A 398 11.18 -6.02 13.02
CA ALA A 398 11.92 -7.03 12.28
C ALA A 398 13.29 -6.51 11.82
N GLN A 399 13.37 -5.28 11.32
CA GLN A 399 14.64 -4.63 10.95
C GLN A 399 15.59 -4.49 12.15
N LEU A 400 15.07 -4.08 13.30
CA LEU A 400 15.84 -3.93 14.53
C LEU A 400 16.32 -5.28 15.08
N ARG A 401 15.45 -6.30 15.08
CA ARG A 401 15.82 -7.67 15.47
C ARG A 401 16.90 -8.25 14.57
N HIS A 402 16.75 -8.10 13.25
CA HIS A 402 17.76 -8.55 12.30
C HIS A 402 19.11 -7.87 12.56
N CYS A 403 19.13 -6.55 12.74
CA CYS A 403 20.36 -5.84 13.06
C CYS A 403 21.01 -6.32 14.36
N ALA A 404 20.21 -6.53 15.42
CA ALA A 404 20.73 -7.05 16.67
C ALA A 404 21.34 -8.46 16.52
N ALA A 405 20.84 -9.27 15.59
CA ALA A 405 21.36 -10.61 15.32
C ALA A 405 22.60 -10.62 14.41
N THR A 406 22.67 -9.74 13.40
CA THR A 406 23.72 -9.77 12.37
C THR A 406 24.80 -8.71 12.58
N GLY A 407 24.60 -7.76 13.49
CA GLY A 407 25.44 -6.58 13.68
C GLY A 407 25.41 -5.60 12.48
N ARG A 408 24.57 -5.88 11.48
CA ARG A 408 24.41 -5.03 10.30
C ARG A 408 23.07 -4.30 10.41
N PRO A 409 23.05 -2.97 10.42
CA PRO A 409 21.81 -2.22 10.32
C PRO A 409 21.11 -2.49 8.97
N GLY A 410 20.26 -3.51 8.99
CA GLY A 410 19.21 -3.93 8.07
C GLY A 410 19.53 -4.14 6.59
N SER A 411 19.53 -5.42 6.25
CA SER A 411 19.05 -5.92 4.98
C SER A 411 18.11 -7.09 5.30
N LEU A 412 16.79 -6.90 5.15
CA LEU A 412 15.90 -8.06 5.01
C LEU A 412 15.76 -8.46 3.53
N THR A 413 16.01 -7.51 2.61
CA THR A 413 15.77 -7.63 1.16
C THR A 413 17.03 -7.84 0.31
N LEU A 414 18.25 -7.69 0.85
CA LEU A 414 19.52 -7.79 0.11
C LEU A 414 20.37 -9.00 0.52
N ASP A 415 19.82 -9.97 1.24
CA ASP A 415 20.49 -11.27 1.40
C ASP A 415 20.00 -12.19 0.25
N PRO A 416 20.77 -12.36 -0.84
CA PRO A 416 20.56 -13.49 -1.72
C PRO A 416 20.86 -14.77 -0.93
N ASN A 417 19.93 -15.72 -0.96
CA ASN A 417 20.33 -17.12 -0.88
C ASN A 417 20.96 -17.53 -2.20
#